data_AF-A0A8T7IXR2-F1
#
_entry.id   AF-A0A8T7IXR2-F1
#
_cell.length_a   1.000
_cell.length_b   1.000
_cell.length_c   1.000
_cell.angle_alpha   90.00
_cell.angle_beta   90.00
_cell.angle_gamma   90.00
#
_symmetry.space_group_name_H-M   'P 1'
#
loop_
_entity.id
_entity.type
_entity.pdbx_description
1 polymer ?
#
loop_
_entity_poly.entity_id
_entity_poly.type
_entity_poly.pdbx_seq_one_letter_code
_entity_poly.pdbx_strand_id
1 'polypeptide(L)'
;MPSFFERDKLPDNPTMKDINLYKKKINWGEIPTFFHLIANAVAEAEGFVTYGFDNAYTKIIDRKNWNYDNLGIPDEVDVNSVDHIEQIEPVRKPRICLYHIFNVNGYELIALPYVRNTVIDEYRKYDENMDFKIWDPSQMKSLVRITQFHKFIAMNIKSGDDADMALIKHAHNVVNNIIEHLKQNVQVEKIKGMTIKDAYNVQYENPEQSPVEVIRSQMNQDDLTD
;
A
#
# COMPACT_ATOMS: atom_id res chain seq x y z
N MET A 1 43.90 -5.63 -11.39
CA MET A 1 43.04 -4.56 -10.85
C MET A 1 41.61 -4.91 -11.21
N PRO A 2 40.63 -4.85 -10.29
CA PRO A 2 39.23 -4.99 -10.68
C PRO A 2 38.89 -3.84 -11.64
N SER A 3 38.12 -4.11 -12.68
CA SER A 3 37.72 -3.05 -13.62
C SER A 3 36.90 -2.00 -12.89
N PHE A 4 36.93 -0.74 -13.33
CA PHE A 4 36.14 0.35 -12.74
C PHE A 4 34.64 0.02 -12.65
N PHE A 5 34.18 -0.93 -13.49
CA PHE A 5 32.80 -1.39 -13.62
C PHE A 5 32.42 -2.62 -12.77
N GLU A 6 33.36 -3.31 -12.12
CA GLU A 6 33.02 -4.52 -11.32
C GLU A 6 32.35 -4.18 -9.96
N ARG A 7 32.30 -2.90 -9.58
CA ARG A 7 31.61 -2.42 -8.37
C ARG A 7 30.19 -1.89 -8.66
N ASP A 8 29.66 -2.12 -9.86
CA ASP A 8 28.43 -1.49 -10.37
C ASP A 8 27.25 -2.46 -10.37
N LYS A 9 27.03 -3.16 -9.26
CA LYS A 9 25.84 -3.99 -9.10
C LYS A 9 25.02 -3.50 -7.91
N LEU A 10 23.71 -3.40 -8.13
CA LEU A 10 22.77 -3.26 -7.03
C LEU A 10 22.89 -4.50 -6.12
N PRO A 11 22.81 -4.34 -4.79
CA PRO A 11 22.69 -5.47 -3.88
C PRO A 11 21.37 -6.22 -4.13
N ASP A 12 21.28 -7.48 -3.68
CA ASP A 12 20.13 -8.36 -3.98
C ASP A 12 18.78 -7.81 -3.47
N ASN A 13 18.79 -7.10 -2.33
CA ASN A 13 17.62 -6.40 -1.80
C ASN A 13 17.99 -4.93 -1.54
N PRO A 14 17.97 -4.08 -2.57
CA PRO A 14 18.47 -2.73 -2.46
C PRO A 14 17.50 -1.83 -1.69
N THR A 15 18.05 -0.98 -0.84
CA THR A 15 17.29 0.09 -0.19
C THR A 15 17.01 1.21 -1.18
N MET A 16 16.06 2.10 -0.86
CA MET A 16 15.82 3.31 -1.66
C MET A 16 17.08 4.14 -1.87
N LYS A 17 17.97 4.18 -0.86
CA LYS A 17 19.26 4.89 -0.94
C LYS A 17 20.19 4.23 -1.96
N ASP A 18 20.26 2.90 -1.99
CA ASP A 18 21.10 2.16 -2.93
C ASP A 18 20.61 2.34 -4.37
N ILE A 19 19.29 2.27 -4.58
CA ILE A 19 18.63 2.46 -5.87
C ILE A 19 18.91 3.86 -6.42
N ASN A 20 18.73 4.90 -5.60
CA ASN A 20 19.01 6.29 -5.97
C ASN A 20 20.49 6.54 -6.29
N LEU A 21 21.39 5.99 -5.47
CA LEU A 21 22.84 6.14 -5.68
C LEU A 21 23.27 5.47 -6.99
N TYR A 22 22.74 4.28 -7.28
CA TYR A 22 23.00 3.56 -8.52
C TYR A 22 22.48 4.34 -9.73
N LYS A 23 21.21 4.79 -9.70
CA LYS A 23 20.61 5.59 -10.79
C LYS A 23 21.41 6.85 -11.08
N LYS A 24 21.85 7.55 -10.03
CA LYS A 24 22.68 8.74 -10.14
C LYS A 24 24.04 8.42 -10.77
N LYS A 25 24.64 7.29 -10.43
CA LYS A 25 25.94 6.87 -10.96
C LYS A 25 25.88 6.59 -12.47
N ILE A 26 24.91 5.80 -12.91
CA ILE A 26 24.78 5.42 -14.33
C ILE A 26 24.39 6.61 -15.23
N ASN A 27 23.78 7.64 -14.64
CA ASN A 27 23.40 8.88 -15.32
C ASN A 27 24.34 10.06 -15.00
N TRP A 28 25.60 9.77 -14.67
CA TRP A 28 26.67 10.79 -14.51
C TRP A 28 26.35 11.92 -13.52
N GLY A 29 25.57 11.63 -12.48
CA GLY A 29 25.20 12.58 -11.44
C GLY A 29 23.79 13.14 -11.58
N GLU A 30 23.12 12.96 -12.71
CA GLU A 30 21.76 13.45 -12.94
C GLU A 30 20.73 12.34 -12.68
N ILE A 31 19.59 12.68 -12.09
CA ILE A 31 18.48 11.73 -11.91
C ILE A 31 17.33 12.18 -12.80
N PRO A 32 16.84 11.33 -13.72
CA PRO A 32 15.70 11.67 -14.56
C PRO A 32 14.48 12.07 -13.72
N THR A 33 13.77 13.11 -14.13
CA THR A 33 12.62 13.66 -13.40
C THR A 33 11.55 12.61 -13.13
N PHE A 34 11.28 11.73 -14.10
CA PHE A 34 10.25 10.71 -13.93
C PHE A 34 10.64 9.66 -12.90
N PHE A 35 11.91 9.21 -12.90
CA PHE A 35 12.43 8.34 -11.85
C PHE A 35 12.33 9.00 -10.47
N HIS A 36 12.75 10.26 -10.36
CA HIS A 36 12.71 11.00 -9.10
C HIS A 36 11.27 11.15 -8.56
N LEU A 37 10.29 11.37 -9.43
CA LEU A 37 8.87 11.42 -9.07
C LEU A 37 8.42 10.11 -8.41
N ILE A 38 8.74 8.97 -9.02
CA ILE A 38 8.36 7.65 -8.49
C ILE A 38 9.14 7.33 -7.22
N ALA A 39 10.45 7.57 -7.20
CA ALA A 39 11.31 7.31 -6.05
C ALA A 39 10.82 8.06 -4.80
N ASN A 40 10.41 9.32 -4.94
CA ASN A 40 9.84 10.10 -3.84
C ASN A 40 8.53 9.51 -3.32
N ALA A 41 7.61 9.13 -4.21
CA ALA A 41 6.33 8.54 -3.79
C ALA A 41 6.52 7.19 -3.08
N VAL A 42 7.48 6.38 -3.53
CA VAL A 42 7.80 5.10 -2.87
C VAL A 42 8.49 5.33 -1.52
N ALA A 43 9.40 6.29 -1.42
CA ALA A 43 10.05 6.65 -0.15
C ALA A 43 9.05 7.20 0.88
N GLU A 44 8.07 7.98 0.43
CA GLU A 44 6.97 8.47 1.28
C GLU A 44 6.14 7.29 1.82
N ALA A 45 5.77 6.35 0.95
CA ALA A 45 5.04 5.15 1.35
C ALA A 45 5.84 4.26 2.32
N GLU A 46 7.15 4.12 2.10
CA GLU A 46 8.06 3.40 3.02
C GLU A 46 8.09 4.09 4.39
N GLY A 47 8.19 5.41 4.39
CA GLY A 47 8.27 6.22 5.60
C GLY A 47 7.02 6.16 6.49
N PHE A 48 5.84 5.89 5.94
CA PHE A 48 4.59 5.79 6.70
C PHE A 48 4.61 4.70 7.77
N VAL A 49 5.31 3.61 7.50
CA VAL A 49 5.44 2.50 8.43
C VAL A 49 6.49 2.78 9.49
N THR A 50 7.56 3.49 9.12
CA THR A 50 8.77 3.62 9.94
C THR A 50 8.77 4.84 10.86
N TYR A 51 8.14 5.95 10.46
CA TYR A 51 8.33 7.24 11.13
C TYR A 51 7.13 7.76 11.93
N GLY A 52 5.99 7.05 11.94
CA GLY A 52 4.88 7.35 12.88
C GLY A 52 4.16 8.69 12.66
N PHE A 53 4.27 9.29 11.46
CA PHE A 53 3.46 10.47 11.10
C PHE A 53 1.98 10.10 10.98
N ASP A 54 1.08 11.03 11.32
CA ASP A 54 -0.37 10.82 11.20
C ASP A 54 -0.75 10.48 9.75
N ASN A 55 -1.17 9.24 9.52
CA ASN A 55 -1.51 8.71 8.21
C ASN A 55 -2.66 7.69 8.32
N ALA A 56 -3.11 7.16 7.18
CA ALA A 56 -4.22 6.19 7.17
C ALA A 56 -3.90 4.93 8.00
N TYR A 57 -2.67 4.42 7.92
CA TYR A 57 -2.24 3.25 8.69
C TYR A 57 -2.34 3.53 10.20
N THR A 58 -1.77 4.63 10.70
CA THR A 58 -1.80 4.96 12.13
C THR A 58 -3.22 5.15 12.65
N LYS A 59 -4.13 5.73 11.86
CA LYS A 59 -5.54 5.90 12.23
C LYS A 59 -6.33 4.60 12.25
N ILE A 60 -6.01 3.65 11.37
CA ILE A 60 -6.65 2.33 11.35
C ILE A 60 -6.23 1.50 12.57
N ILE A 61 -4.95 1.53 12.94
CA ILE A 61 -4.44 0.78 14.09
C ILE A 61 -4.65 1.51 15.43
N ASP A 62 -5.16 2.74 15.42
CA ASP A 62 -5.46 3.48 16.64
C ASP A 62 -6.61 2.83 17.41
N ARG A 63 -6.24 2.10 18.47
CA ARG A 63 -7.17 1.40 19.36
C ARG A 63 -8.18 2.34 20.02
N LYS A 64 -7.88 3.63 20.15
CA LYS A 64 -8.85 4.62 20.68
C LYS A 64 -10.04 4.80 19.74
N ASN A 65 -9.86 4.56 18.45
CA ASN A 65 -10.91 4.62 17.43
C ASN A 65 -11.63 3.27 17.24
N TRP A 66 -11.28 2.20 17.97
CA TRP A 66 -11.94 0.91 17.84
C TRP A 66 -13.26 0.87 18.61
N ASN A 67 -14.29 0.24 18.04
CA ASN A 67 -15.60 0.12 18.65
C ASN A 67 -15.70 -1.15 19.52
N TYR A 68 -15.29 -1.05 20.78
CA TYR A 68 -15.26 -2.18 21.72
C TYR A 68 -16.63 -2.81 21.99
N ASP A 69 -17.72 -2.03 21.92
CA ASP A 69 -19.08 -2.55 22.08
C ASP A 69 -19.43 -3.56 20.97
N ASN A 70 -18.95 -3.30 19.76
CA ASN A 70 -19.15 -4.17 18.61
C ASN A 70 -18.09 -5.28 18.53
N LEU A 71 -16.84 -4.99 18.92
CA LEU A 71 -15.72 -5.93 18.88
C LEU A 71 -15.74 -6.94 20.04
N GLY A 72 -16.47 -6.64 21.12
CA GLY A 72 -16.54 -7.45 22.32
C GLY A 72 -15.35 -7.26 23.24
N ILE A 73 -15.63 -7.35 24.53
CA ILE A 73 -14.64 -7.36 25.61
C ILE A 73 -14.65 -8.77 26.22
N PRO A 74 -13.49 -9.39 26.51
CA PRO A 74 -13.45 -10.71 27.13
C PRO A 74 -14.16 -10.73 28.49
N ASP A 75 -14.89 -11.82 28.77
CA ASP A 75 -15.73 -11.95 29.98
C ASP A 75 -14.92 -11.88 31.28
N GLU A 76 -13.65 -12.26 31.25
CA GLU A 76 -12.73 -12.18 32.39
C GLU A 76 -12.31 -10.75 32.78
N VAL A 77 -12.59 -9.75 31.94
CA VAL A 77 -12.23 -8.35 32.20
C VAL A 77 -13.39 -7.62 32.87
N ASP A 78 -13.19 -7.20 34.13
CA ASP A 78 -14.11 -6.27 34.77
C ASP A 78 -13.93 -4.87 34.18
N VAL A 79 -14.85 -4.49 33.30
CA VAL A 79 -14.86 -3.20 32.59
C VAL A 79 -14.86 -2.01 33.56
N ASN A 80 -15.47 -2.14 34.75
CA ASN A 80 -15.51 -1.04 35.73
C ASN A 80 -14.16 -0.81 36.42
N SER A 81 -13.23 -1.74 36.29
CA SER A 81 -11.89 -1.68 36.87
C SER A 81 -10.83 -1.14 35.89
N VAL A 82 -11.20 -0.86 34.63
CA VAL A 82 -10.27 -0.47 33.57
C VAL A 82 -10.43 1.00 33.20
N ASP A 83 -9.39 1.79 33.47
CA ASP A 83 -9.37 3.24 33.15
C ASP A 83 -9.30 3.51 31.63
N HIS A 84 -8.67 2.60 30.87
CA HIS A 84 -8.38 2.75 29.45
C HIS A 84 -8.73 1.48 28.67
N ILE A 85 -9.93 1.45 28.08
CA ILE A 85 -10.45 0.29 27.34
C ILE A 85 -9.52 -0.11 26.17
N GLU A 86 -8.80 0.86 25.60
CA GLU A 86 -7.85 0.66 24.50
C GLU A 86 -6.63 -0.22 24.87
N GLN A 87 -6.44 -0.54 26.15
CA GLN A 87 -5.39 -1.45 26.61
C GLN A 87 -5.82 -2.92 26.54
N ILE A 88 -7.12 -3.20 26.51
CA ILE A 88 -7.67 -4.56 26.45
C ILE A 88 -7.65 -5.07 25.02
N GLU A 89 -7.24 -6.33 24.81
CA GLU A 89 -7.42 -7.00 23.53
C GLU A 89 -8.91 -7.37 23.33
N PRO A 90 -9.58 -6.85 22.29
CA PRO A 90 -10.97 -7.18 22.04
C PRO A 90 -11.13 -8.65 21.62
N VAL A 91 -12.34 -9.18 21.76
CA VAL A 91 -12.67 -10.56 21.37
C VAL A 91 -12.42 -10.78 19.87
N ARG A 92 -12.68 -9.77 19.04
CA ARG A 92 -12.33 -9.76 17.61
C ARG A 92 -11.57 -8.50 17.24
N LYS A 93 -10.69 -8.60 16.24
CA LYS A 93 -10.00 -7.43 15.67
C LYS A 93 -10.94 -6.69 14.71
N PRO A 94 -10.75 -5.37 14.53
CA PRO A 94 -11.47 -4.62 13.50
C PRO A 94 -11.22 -5.18 12.11
N ARG A 95 -12.25 -5.20 11.28
CA ARG A 95 -12.17 -5.76 9.93
C ARG A 95 -12.01 -4.66 8.88
N ILE A 96 -11.11 -4.90 7.93
CA ILE A 96 -10.93 -4.08 6.74
C ILE A 96 -10.81 -4.93 5.47
N CYS A 97 -11.14 -4.32 4.34
CA CYS A 97 -10.87 -4.84 3.00
C CYS A 97 -9.82 -3.94 2.35
N LEU A 98 -8.82 -4.55 1.69
CA LEU A 98 -7.80 -3.83 0.95
C LEU A 98 -8.06 -3.95 -0.55
N TYR A 99 -7.79 -2.87 -1.29
CA TYR A 99 -7.85 -2.85 -2.74
C TYR A 99 -6.56 -2.29 -3.32
N HIS A 100 -5.95 -3.04 -4.23
CA HIS A 100 -4.97 -2.51 -5.16
C HIS A 100 -5.71 -1.87 -6.33
N ILE A 101 -5.45 -0.59 -6.61
CA ILE A 101 -6.14 0.15 -7.67
C ILE A 101 -5.11 0.76 -8.60
N PHE A 102 -5.13 0.34 -9.85
CA PHE A 102 -4.53 1.11 -10.93
C PHE A 102 -5.60 1.99 -11.55
N ASN A 103 -5.32 3.28 -11.66
CA ASN A 103 -6.20 4.26 -12.28
C ASN A 103 -5.40 5.22 -13.16
N VAL A 104 -6.07 6.13 -13.84
CA VAL A 104 -5.45 7.13 -14.74
C VAL A 104 -4.38 7.99 -14.08
N ASN A 105 -4.42 8.13 -12.75
CA ASN A 105 -3.46 8.91 -11.98
C ASN A 105 -2.25 8.09 -11.51
N GLY A 106 -2.33 6.76 -11.45
CA GLY A 106 -1.24 5.93 -10.95
C GLY A 106 -1.71 4.63 -10.30
N TYR A 107 -1.03 4.27 -9.22
CA TYR A 107 -1.34 3.14 -8.36
C TYR A 107 -1.75 3.63 -6.97
N GLU A 108 -2.74 2.99 -6.36
CA GLU A 108 -3.17 3.21 -4.99
C GLU A 108 -3.36 1.88 -4.25
N LEU A 109 -2.98 1.85 -2.97
CA LEU A 109 -3.47 0.85 -2.02
C LEU A 109 -4.48 1.58 -1.12
N ILE A 110 -5.71 1.09 -1.08
CA ILE A 110 -6.75 1.64 -0.20
C ILE A 110 -7.25 0.62 0.80
N ALA A 111 -7.70 1.09 1.96
CA ALA A 111 -8.45 0.34 2.95
C ALA A 111 -9.90 0.83 3.01
N LEU A 112 -10.83 -0.10 3.20
CA LEU A 112 -12.24 0.17 3.42
C LEU A 112 -12.73 -0.65 4.63
N PRO A 113 -13.61 -0.11 5.50
CA PRO A 113 -14.08 -0.79 6.68
C PRO A 113 -15.28 -1.67 6.36
N TYR A 114 -15.60 -2.58 7.27
CA TYR A 114 -16.86 -3.32 7.25
C TYR A 114 -17.90 -2.69 8.18
N VAL A 115 -19.14 -2.63 7.71
CA VAL A 115 -20.34 -2.50 8.53
C VAL A 115 -21.12 -3.80 8.39
N ARG A 116 -21.27 -4.54 9.50
CA ARG A 116 -21.68 -5.95 9.48
C ARG A 116 -20.79 -6.77 8.54
N ASN A 117 -21.30 -7.15 7.37
CA ASN A 117 -20.58 -7.94 6.36
C ASN A 117 -20.48 -7.21 5.01
N THR A 118 -20.74 -5.90 4.99
CA THR A 118 -20.68 -5.07 3.78
C THR A 118 -19.51 -4.09 3.89
N VAL A 119 -18.74 -3.98 2.81
CA VAL A 119 -17.68 -2.97 2.69
C VAL A 119 -18.33 -1.65 2.30
N ILE A 120 -17.93 -0.56 2.97
CA ILE A 120 -18.45 0.79 2.67
C ILE A 120 -17.31 1.72 2.23
N ASP A 121 -17.64 2.74 1.45
CA ASP A 121 -16.71 3.79 1.00
C ASP A 121 -17.31 5.18 1.23
N GLU A 122 -17.75 5.42 2.47
CA GLU A 122 -18.37 6.67 2.88
C GLU A 122 -18.00 7.01 4.32
N TYR A 123 -18.19 8.27 4.68
CA TYR A 123 -18.04 8.70 6.06
C TYR A 123 -19.06 8.03 6.95
N ARG A 124 -18.61 7.47 8.09
CA ARG A 124 -19.48 6.84 9.08
C ARG A 124 -18.99 7.18 10.48
N LYS A 125 -19.91 7.45 11.40
CA LYS A 125 -19.61 7.83 12.78
C LYS A 125 -20.66 7.25 13.73
N TYR A 126 -20.22 6.69 14.85
CA TYR A 126 -21.07 6.09 15.89
C TYR A 126 -22.06 5.05 15.36
N ASP A 127 -21.65 4.27 14.35
CA ASP A 127 -22.44 3.13 13.88
C ASP A 127 -22.13 1.91 14.75
N GLU A 128 -23.13 1.43 15.47
CA GLU A 128 -23.04 0.28 16.37
C GLU A 128 -22.56 -1.00 15.65
N ASN A 129 -22.76 -1.09 14.33
CA ASN A 129 -22.39 -2.26 13.53
C ASN A 129 -21.03 -2.12 12.84
N MET A 130 -20.34 -0.99 13.03
CA MET A 130 -19.01 -0.74 12.48
C MET A 130 -17.93 -1.05 13.51
N ASP A 131 -16.82 -1.60 13.06
CA ASP A 131 -15.70 -2.01 13.93
C ASP A 131 -14.89 -0.81 14.44
N PHE A 132 -15.09 0.36 13.84
CA PHE A 132 -14.48 1.63 14.21
C PHE A 132 -15.55 2.59 14.76
N LYS A 133 -15.17 3.49 15.68
CA LYS A 133 -16.03 4.57 16.18
C LYS A 133 -16.30 5.60 15.08
N ILE A 134 -15.27 5.91 14.30
CA ILE A 134 -15.33 6.82 13.15
C ILE A 134 -14.55 6.20 11.99
N TRP A 135 -15.12 6.28 10.80
CA TRP A 135 -14.42 6.10 9.54
C TRP A 135 -14.52 7.36 8.71
N ASP A 136 -13.38 8.00 8.46
CA ASP A 136 -13.28 9.15 7.57
C ASP A 136 -12.42 8.78 6.34
N PRO A 137 -13.03 8.54 5.17
CA PRO A 137 -12.31 8.19 3.97
C PRO A 137 -11.23 9.20 3.57
N SER A 138 -11.38 10.49 3.92
CA SER A 138 -10.38 11.52 3.59
C SER A 138 -9.05 11.32 4.32
N GLN A 139 -9.05 10.57 5.43
CA GLN A 139 -7.89 10.35 6.27
C GLN A 139 -7.49 8.89 6.42
N MET A 140 -8.43 7.95 6.26
CA MET A 140 -8.24 6.52 6.56
C MET A 140 -8.22 5.63 5.33
N LYS A 141 -8.68 6.12 4.17
CA LYS A 141 -8.81 5.28 2.97
C LYS A 141 -7.47 5.03 2.29
N SER A 142 -6.72 6.08 2.00
CA SER A 142 -5.52 6.01 1.14
C SER A 142 -4.29 5.62 1.94
N LEU A 143 -3.83 4.37 1.81
CA LEU A 143 -2.62 3.88 2.47
C LEU A 143 -1.36 4.23 1.67
N VAL A 144 -1.41 4.04 0.35
CA VAL A 144 -0.29 4.28 -0.56
C VAL A 144 -0.81 4.93 -1.83
N ARG A 145 -0.07 5.89 -2.37
CA ARG A 145 -0.28 6.43 -3.71
C ARG A 145 1.05 6.59 -4.43
N ILE A 146 1.15 6.00 -5.62
CA ILE A 146 2.30 6.15 -6.51
C ILE A 146 1.81 6.71 -7.84
N THR A 147 2.03 8.01 -8.03
CA THR A 147 1.55 8.76 -9.19
C THR A 147 2.22 8.30 -10.48
N GLN A 148 1.45 8.17 -11.57
CA GLN A 148 1.90 7.75 -12.91
C GLN A 148 2.59 6.38 -12.97
N PHE A 149 2.41 5.53 -11.95
CA PHE A 149 3.19 4.31 -11.82
C PHE A 149 2.98 3.30 -12.98
N HIS A 150 1.77 3.20 -13.52
CA HIS A 150 1.49 2.39 -14.72
C HIS A 150 2.33 2.83 -15.93
N LYS A 151 2.54 4.14 -16.12
CA LYS A 151 3.40 4.65 -17.20
C LYS A 151 4.87 4.37 -16.93
N PHE A 152 5.28 4.41 -15.66
CA PHE A 152 6.66 4.10 -15.28
C PHE A 152 6.99 2.63 -15.54
N ILE A 153 6.09 1.72 -15.18
CA ILE A 153 6.18 0.29 -15.50
C ILE A 153 6.33 0.08 -17.01
N ALA A 154 5.46 0.68 -17.81
CA ALA A 154 5.52 0.54 -19.27
C ALA A 154 6.80 1.13 -19.89
N MET A 155 7.24 2.30 -19.43
CA MET A 155 8.52 2.89 -19.84
C MET A 155 9.68 1.95 -19.49
N ASN A 156 9.70 1.41 -18.28
CA ASN A 156 10.73 0.49 -17.82
C ASN A 156 10.80 -0.78 -18.69
N ILE A 157 9.66 -1.32 -19.11
CA ILE A 157 9.63 -2.49 -20.00
C ILE A 157 10.23 -2.19 -21.37
N LYS A 158 9.99 -0.98 -21.90
CA LYS A 158 10.49 -0.59 -23.23
C LYS A 158 11.97 -0.22 -23.22
N SER A 159 12.44 0.47 -22.19
CA SER A 159 13.77 1.08 -22.18
C SER A 159 14.33 1.36 -20.78
N GLY A 160 13.86 0.67 -19.74
CA GLY A 160 14.33 0.85 -18.37
C GLY A 160 15.72 0.26 -18.13
N ASP A 161 16.39 0.75 -17.10
CA ASP A 161 17.62 0.18 -16.57
C ASP A 161 17.40 -0.59 -15.27
N ASP A 162 18.48 -1.18 -14.73
CA ASP A 162 18.42 -1.99 -13.52
C ASP A 162 17.90 -1.21 -12.30
N ALA A 163 18.11 0.11 -12.23
CA ALA A 163 17.57 0.93 -11.15
C ALA A 163 16.06 1.14 -11.29
N ASP A 164 15.56 1.34 -12.52
CA ASP A 164 14.13 1.47 -12.78
C ASP A 164 13.39 0.18 -12.36
N MET A 165 13.94 -0.97 -12.73
CA MET A 165 13.41 -2.28 -12.32
C MET A 165 13.47 -2.48 -10.80
N ALA A 166 14.59 -2.13 -10.18
CA ALA A 166 14.74 -2.24 -8.74
C ALA A 166 13.75 -1.35 -8.00
N LEU A 167 13.46 -0.15 -8.51
CA LEU A 167 12.46 0.75 -7.94
C LEU A 167 11.05 0.16 -7.99
N ILE A 168 10.66 -0.48 -9.10
CA ILE A 168 9.36 -1.17 -9.21
C ILE A 168 9.25 -2.31 -8.20
N LYS A 169 10.29 -3.15 -8.09
CA LYS A 169 10.33 -4.25 -7.11
C LYS A 169 10.29 -3.73 -5.68
N HIS A 170 11.03 -2.68 -5.39
CA HIS A 170 11.04 -2.06 -4.07
C HIS A 170 9.66 -1.48 -3.70
N ALA A 171 8.98 -0.82 -4.64
CA ALA A 171 7.61 -0.35 -4.44
C ALA A 171 6.64 -1.50 -4.11
N HIS A 172 6.75 -2.63 -4.81
CA HIS A 172 5.97 -3.84 -4.51
C HIS A 172 6.22 -4.34 -3.08
N ASN A 173 7.49 -4.40 -2.66
CA ASN A 173 7.86 -4.84 -1.31
C ASN A 173 7.33 -3.89 -0.23
N VAL A 174 7.44 -2.57 -0.43
CA VAL A 174 6.91 -1.56 0.50
C VAL A 174 5.40 -1.73 0.70
N VAL A 175 4.64 -1.90 -0.38
CA VAL A 175 3.20 -2.16 -0.32
C VAL A 175 2.89 -3.43 0.47
N ASN A 176 3.60 -4.54 0.19
CA ASN A 176 3.37 -5.78 0.92
C ASN A 176 3.72 -5.67 2.41
N ASN A 177 4.78 -4.94 2.75
CA ASN A 177 5.16 -4.72 4.15
C ASN A 177 4.05 -3.96 4.91
N ILE A 178 3.43 -2.94 4.29
CA ILE A 178 2.27 -2.24 4.87
C ILE A 178 1.11 -3.21 5.12
N ILE A 179 0.81 -4.07 4.13
CA ILE A 179 -0.25 -5.08 4.25
C ILE A 179 0.04 -6.04 5.42
N GLU A 180 1.26 -6.56 5.52
CA GLU A 180 1.65 -7.47 6.59
C GLU A 180 1.58 -6.80 7.97
N HIS A 181 1.97 -5.53 8.08
CA HIS A 181 1.85 -4.77 9.32
C HIS A 181 0.38 -4.52 9.71
N LEU A 182 -0.50 -4.28 8.74
CA LEU A 182 -1.95 -4.19 8.99
C LEU A 182 -2.49 -5.53 9.52
N LYS A 183 -2.13 -6.66 8.89
CA LYS A 183 -2.58 -8.00 9.32
C LYS A 183 -2.20 -8.35 10.77
N GLN A 184 -1.14 -7.74 11.30
CA GLN A 184 -0.75 -7.93 12.70
C GLN A 184 -1.73 -7.24 13.67
N ASN A 185 -2.32 -6.11 13.26
CA ASN A 185 -3.10 -5.23 14.14
C ASN A 185 -4.62 -5.33 13.91
N VAL A 186 -5.05 -5.58 12.67
CA VAL A 186 -6.45 -5.66 12.26
C VAL A 186 -6.71 -6.91 11.42
N GLN A 187 -7.97 -7.31 11.29
CA GLN A 187 -8.37 -8.42 10.44
C GLN A 187 -8.56 -7.94 9.00
N VAL A 188 -7.63 -8.30 8.12
CA VAL A 188 -7.75 -8.07 6.67
C VAL A 188 -8.57 -9.21 6.06
N GLU A 189 -9.86 -8.97 5.82
CA GLU A 189 -10.79 -10.00 5.33
C GLU A 189 -10.54 -10.38 3.87
N LYS A 190 -10.24 -9.38 3.04
CA LYS A 190 -10.02 -9.55 1.60
C LYS A 190 -8.96 -8.55 1.13
N ILE A 191 -8.18 -8.99 0.14
CA ILE A 191 -7.29 -8.15 -0.66
C ILE A 191 -7.72 -8.36 -2.11
N LYS A 192 -8.22 -7.31 -2.75
CA LYS A 192 -8.77 -7.34 -4.11
C LYS A 192 -7.97 -6.46 -5.07
N GLY A 193 -8.24 -6.61 -6.36
CA GLY A 193 -7.65 -5.79 -7.42
C GLY A 193 -6.26 -6.24 -7.87
N MET A 194 -5.70 -5.48 -8.81
CA MET A 194 -4.47 -5.83 -9.52
C MET A 194 -3.23 -5.38 -8.75
N THR A 195 -2.40 -6.31 -8.30
CA THR A 195 -1.15 -5.95 -7.59
C THR A 195 -0.14 -5.31 -8.55
N ILE A 196 0.90 -4.67 -7.99
CA ILE A 196 2.01 -4.13 -8.78
C ILE A 196 2.66 -5.20 -9.67
N LYS A 197 2.79 -6.42 -9.14
CA LYS A 197 3.37 -7.56 -9.87
C LYS A 197 2.45 -7.98 -11.03
N ASP A 198 1.15 -8.03 -10.80
CA ASP A 198 0.18 -8.40 -11.84
C ASP A 198 0.18 -7.37 -12.97
N ALA A 199 0.14 -6.08 -12.63
CA ALA A 199 0.19 -4.99 -13.62
C ALA A 199 1.50 -5.03 -14.43
N TYR A 200 2.63 -5.30 -13.77
CA TYR A 200 3.90 -5.49 -14.45
C TYR A 200 3.84 -6.65 -15.45
N ASN A 201 3.35 -7.82 -15.03
CA ASN A 201 3.27 -9.01 -15.89
C ASN A 201 2.36 -8.77 -17.10
N VAL A 202 1.17 -8.19 -16.89
CA VAL A 202 0.23 -7.88 -17.98
C VAL A 202 0.87 -6.92 -18.98
N GLN A 203 1.51 -5.85 -18.52
CA GLN A 203 2.19 -4.90 -19.42
C GLN A 203 3.42 -5.53 -20.10
N TYR A 204 4.13 -6.43 -19.43
CA TYR A 204 5.31 -7.12 -19.97
C TYR A 204 4.92 -8.10 -21.08
N GLU A 205 3.83 -8.83 -20.92
CA GLU A 205 3.26 -9.71 -21.95
C GLU A 205 2.69 -8.93 -23.13
N ASN A 206 2.30 -7.66 -22.92
CA ASN A 206 1.69 -6.80 -23.93
C ASN A 206 2.44 -5.45 -24.03
N PRO A 207 3.71 -5.43 -24.48
CA PRO A 207 4.56 -4.23 -24.42
C PRO A 207 4.07 -3.06 -25.28
N GLU A 208 3.31 -3.34 -26.34
CA GLU A 208 2.72 -2.31 -27.21
C GLU A 208 1.37 -1.78 -26.72
N GLN A 209 0.76 -2.47 -25.75
CA GLN A 209 -0.51 -2.07 -25.18
C GLN A 209 -0.36 -0.76 -24.40
N SER A 210 -1.35 0.12 -24.52
CA SER A 210 -1.36 1.36 -23.74
C SER A 210 -1.46 1.05 -22.24
N PRO A 211 -0.70 1.72 -21.37
CA PRO A 211 -0.80 1.55 -19.91
C PRO A 211 -2.22 1.78 -19.37
N VAL A 212 -3.03 2.59 -20.06
CA VAL A 212 -4.44 2.83 -19.72
C VAL A 212 -5.33 1.63 -20.00
N GLU A 213 -4.94 0.76 -20.95
CA GLU A 213 -5.69 -0.46 -21.24
C GLU A 213 -5.35 -1.56 -20.23
N VAL A 214 -4.12 -1.58 -19.68
CA VAL A 214 -3.76 -2.41 -18.52
C VAL A 214 -4.60 -2.02 -17.29
N ILE A 215 -4.87 -0.72 -17.10
CA ILE A 215 -5.83 -0.26 -16.08
C ILE A 215 -7.24 -0.82 -16.34
N ARG A 216 -7.70 -0.87 -17.59
CA ARG A 216 -9.04 -1.37 -17.92
C ARG A 216 -9.19 -2.88 -17.72
N SER A 217 -8.12 -3.66 -17.86
CA SER A 217 -8.19 -5.11 -17.62
C SER A 217 -8.46 -5.44 -16.16
N GLN A 218 -8.10 -4.56 -15.22
CA GLN A 218 -8.51 -4.66 -13.82
C GLN A 218 -10.04 -4.62 -13.66
N MET A 219 -10.71 -3.66 -14.32
CA MET A 219 -12.17 -3.47 -14.17
C MET A 219 -12.96 -4.70 -14.66
N ASN A 220 -12.51 -5.31 -15.75
CA ASN A 220 -13.17 -6.50 -16.31
C ASN A 220 -13.00 -7.77 -15.44
N GLN A 221 -12.00 -7.82 -14.55
CA GLN A 221 -11.80 -8.95 -13.64
C GLN A 221 -12.69 -8.85 -12.38
N ASP A 222 -12.91 -7.64 -11.89
CA ASP A 222 -13.78 -7.40 -10.73
C ASP A 222 -15.26 -7.71 -11.08
N ASP A 223 -15.70 -7.44 -12.32
CA ASP A 223 -17.05 -7.80 -12.83
C ASP A 223 -17.29 -9.32 -12.97
N LEU A 224 -16.24 -10.15 -12.86
CA LEU A 224 -16.32 -11.61 -12.96
C LEU A 224 -16.24 -12.31 -11.60
N THR A 225 -16.07 -11.59 -10.49
CA THR A 225 -15.80 -12.16 -9.16
C THR A 225 -16.73 -11.71 -8.04
N ASP A 226 -17.89 -11.14 -8.37
CA ASP A 226 -18.99 -10.89 -7.43
C ASP A 226 -20.12 -11.94 -7.56
#